data_AF-A0A3D1X252-F1
#
_entry.id   AF-A0A3D1X252-F1
#
_cell.length_a   1.000
_cell.length_b   1.000
_cell.length_c   1.000
_cell.angle_alpha   90.00
_cell.angle_beta   90.00
_cell.angle_gamma   90.00
#
_symmetry.space_group_name_H-M   'P 1'
#
loop_
_entity.id
_entity.type
_entity.pdbx_description
1 polymer ?
#
loop_
_entity_poly.entity_id
_entity_poly.type
_entity_poly.pdbx_seq_one_letter_code
_entity_poly.pdbx_strand_id
1 'polypeptide(L)'
;MRRIVTILLLLYLSMVAISCAKQPSYDVWYGYSDRYGFMAVSVEKGKAVVVAAIPQPILGDYRRALAAQGIESDNLGAIQSLFGLEANHYLRGDAQQWSTVAEQLMLAEGLPYQGVRPSVDAIARLLVKHAGHLSKNSTIGTLGSLGGPKTDSNDIVSALKLLEKRVPLLRVYDMGRFLSKGTETGHLQWWIGKWTDQVLREAVLEIGVN
;
A
#
# COMPACT_ATOMS: atom_id res chain seq x y z
N MET A 1 -23.34 -19.24 -47.10
CA MET A 1 -23.62 -18.28 -45.99
C MET A 1 -23.64 -18.94 -44.62
N ARG A 2 -24.44 -19.99 -44.36
CA ARG A 2 -24.54 -20.64 -43.02
C ARG A 2 -23.20 -21.06 -42.40
N ARG A 3 -22.29 -21.67 -43.18
CA ARG A 3 -20.97 -22.13 -42.70
C ARG A 3 -20.00 -20.99 -42.33
N ILE A 4 -20.09 -19.86 -43.02
CA ILE A 4 -19.22 -18.70 -42.76
C ILE A 4 -19.62 -18.02 -41.45
N VAL A 5 -20.92 -17.92 -41.18
CA VAL A 5 -21.46 -17.38 -39.92
C VAL A 5 -21.03 -18.25 -38.74
N THR A 6 -21.07 -19.58 -38.87
CA THR A 6 -20.63 -20.50 -37.80
C THR A 6 -19.14 -20.37 -37.50
N ILE A 7 -18.30 -20.20 -38.53
CA ILE A 7 -16.85 -20.03 -38.37
C ILE A 7 -16.53 -18.69 -37.69
N LEU A 8 -17.20 -17.60 -38.08
CA LEU A 8 -17.05 -16.29 -37.44
C LEU A 8 -17.52 -16.30 -35.98
N LEU A 9 -18.60 -17.01 -35.68
CA LEU A 9 -19.11 -17.16 -34.31
C LEU A 9 -18.14 -17.96 -33.42
N LEU A 10 -17.55 -19.04 -33.95
CA LEU A 10 -16.52 -19.84 -33.28
C LEU A 10 -15.24 -19.03 -33.03
N LEU A 11 -14.82 -18.22 -34.01
CA LEU A 11 -13.68 -17.31 -33.86
C LEU A 11 -13.94 -16.25 -32.78
N TYR A 12 -15.12 -15.63 -32.78
CA TYR A 12 -15.51 -14.67 -31.74
C TYR A 12 -15.56 -15.29 -30.34
N LEU A 13 -16.20 -16.46 -30.19
CA LEU A 13 -16.24 -17.20 -28.92
C LEU A 13 -14.84 -17.62 -28.44
N SER A 14 -13.96 -18.01 -29.35
CA SER A 14 -12.57 -18.34 -29.02
C SER A 14 -11.75 -17.10 -28.62
N MET A 15 -11.98 -15.93 -29.23
CA MET A 15 -11.35 -14.68 -28.83
C MET A 15 -11.83 -14.19 -27.45
N VAL A 16 -13.10 -14.39 -27.12
CA VAL A 16 -13.64 -14.07 -25.78
C VAL A 16 -13.10 -15.02 -24.71
N ALA A 17 -12.82 -16.29 -25.04
CA ALA A 17 -12.28 -17.28 -24.11
C ALA A 17 -10.78 -17.08 -23.78
N ILE A 18 -10.01 -16.39 -24.62
CA ILE A 18 -8.57 -16.15 -24.42
C ILE A 18 -8.31 -14.92 -23.53
N SER A 19 -9.28 -14.04 -23.33
CA SER A 19 -9.10 -12.79 -22.57
C SER A 19 -9.76 -12.81 -21.18
N CYS A 20 -9.72 -13.94 -20.50
CA CYS A 20 -9.99 -14.00 -19.06
C CYS A 20 -8.66 -14.18 -18.30
N ALA A 21 -7.68 -13.31 -18.57
CA ALA A 21 -6.55 -13.15 -17.67
C ALA A 21 -7.12 -12.73 -16.32
N LYS A 22 -6.87 -13.53 -15.29
CA LYS A 22 -7.47 -13.30 -13.98
C LYS A 22 -6.85 -12.03 -13.44
N GLN A 23 -7.63 -10.96 -13.35
CA GLN A 23 -7.11 -9.71 -12.80
C GLN A 23 -6.54 -9.98 -11.40
N PRO A 24 -5.30 -9.53 -11.13
CA PRO A 24 -4.69 -9.72 -9.84
C PRO A 24 -5.54 -9.02 -8.78
N SER A 25 -5.75 -9.73 -7.67
CA SER A 25 -6.43 -9.19 -6.50
C SER A 25 -5.47 -8.26 -5.74
N TYR A 26 -5.92 -7.04 -5.51
CA TYR A 26 -5.23 -6.05 -4.69
C TYR A 26 -6.03 -5.75 -3.44
N ASP A 27 -5.33 -5.66 -2.32
CA ASP A 27 -5.83 -5.12 -1.06
C ASP A 27 -4.96 -3.91 -0.69
N VAL A 28 -5.55 -2.72 -0.81
CA VAL A 28 -4.88 -1.42 -0.79
C VAL A 28 -5.11 -0.72 0.54
N TRP A 29 -4.01 -0.42 1.22
CA TRP A 29 -3.97 0.28 2.48
C TRP A 29 -3.32 1.64 2.28
N TYR A 30 -4.00 2.72 2.64
CA TYR A 30 -3.37 4.03 2.76
C TYR A 30 -3.12 4.37 4.22
N GLY A 31 -2.00 5.00 4.50
CA GLY A 31 -1.65 5.37 5.86
C GLY A 31 -1.06 6.75 5.98
N TYR A 32 -1.28 7.36 7.13
CA TYR A 32 -0.73 8.66 7.48
C TYR A 32 -0.05 8.61 8.85
N SER A 33 1.20 9.06 8.87
CA SER A 33 2.01 9.26 10.07
C SER A 33 2.53 10.69 10.12
N ASP A 34 3.17 11.06 11.22
CA ASP A 34 3.84 12.34 11.37
C ASP A 34 5.12 12.48 10.50
N ARG A 35 5.65 11.39 9.91
CA ARG A 35 6.84 11.44 9.01
C ARG A 35 6.51 11.18 7.55
N TYR A 36 5.53 10.32 7.28
CA TYR A 36 5.18 9.86 5.94
C TYR A 36 3.67 9.72 5.77
N GLY A 37 3.18 9.93 4.56
CA GLY A 37 2.01 9.22 4.06
C GLY A 37 2.47 8.02 3.24
N PHE A 38 1.73 6.93 3.26
CA PHE A 38 2.16 5.70 2.58
C PHE A 38 0.98 4.96 1.96
N MET A 39 1.32 4.16 0.95
CA MET A 39 0.47 3.14 0.37
C MET A 39 1.13 1.79 0.64
N ALA A 40 0.36 0.80 1.09
CA ALA A 40 0.75 -0.59 1.13
C ALA A 40 -0.26 -1.41 0.33
N VAL A 41 0.20 -2.18 -0.64
CA VAL A 41 -0.65 -3.03 -1.48
C VAL A 41 -0.25 -4.48 -1.26
N SER A 42 -1.19 -5.27 -0.74
CA SER A 42 -1.10 -6.72 -0.68
C SER A 42 -1.62 -7.28 -2.00
N VAL A 43 -0.75 -7.98 -2.74
CA VAL A 43 -1.05 -8.57 -4.04
C VAL A 43 -1.31 -10.06 -3.87
N GLU A 44 -2.41 -10.55 -4.47
CA GLU A 44 -2.75 -11.97 -4.53
C GLU A 44 -2.81 -12.65 -3.16
N LYS A 45 -3.52 -12.00 -2.23
CA LYS A 45 -3.67 -12.43 -0.83
C LYS A 45 -2.31 -12.57 -0.14
N GLY A 46 -1.49 -11.51 -0.21
CA GLY A 46 -0.19 -11.42 0.46
C GLY A 46 0.92 -12.27 -0.14
N LYS A 47 0.87 -12.61 -1.44
CA LYS A 47 2.03 -13.20 -2.13
C LYS A 47 3.13 -12.17 -2.36
N ALA A 48 2.75 -10.93 -2.63
CA ALA A 48 3.64 -9.79 -2.60
C ALA A 48 3.03 -8.67 -1.76
N VAL A 49 3.89 -7.81 -1.21
CA VAL A 49 3.54 -6.58 -0.53
C VAL A 49 4.39 -5.46 -1.12
N VAL A 50 3.75 -4.44 -1.65
CA VAL A 50 4.41 -3.24 -2.15
C VAL A 50 4.11 -2.08 -1.21
N VAL A 51 5.14 -1.48 -0.61
CA VAL A 51 5.01 -0.31 0.27
C VAL A 51 5.68 0.88 -0.38
N ALA A 52 4.96 1.99 -0.49
CA ALA A 52 5.48 3.25 -1.00
C ALA A 52 5.24 4.35 0.04
N ALA A 53 6.28 5.10 0.41
CA ALA A 53 6.20 6.13 1.43
C ALA A 53 6.63 7.48 0.89
N ILE A 54 5.79 8.50 1.07
CA ILE A 54 6.03 9.88 0.65
C ILE A 54 6.26 10.73 1.91
N PRO A 55 7.39 11.45 2.02
CA PRO A 55 7.65 12.35 3.13
C PRO A 55 6.57 13.41 3.31
N GLN A 56 6.24 13.73 4.57
CA GLN A 56 5.24 14.75 4.91
C GLN A 56 5.44 16.11 4.22
N PRO A 57 6.67 16.64 4.07
CA PRO A 57 6.85 17.90 3.37
C PRO A 57 6.32 17.89 1.93
N ILE A 58 6.53 16.80 1.19
CA ILE A 58 6.07 16.66 -0.20
C ILE A 58 4.54 16.54 -0.25
N LEU A 59 3.94 15.77 0.68
CA LEU A 59 2.48 15.68 0.79
C LEU A 59 1.86 17.03 1.17
N GLY A 60 2.50 17.78 2.06
CA GLY A 60 2.08 19.11 2.44
C GLY A 60 2.12 20.08 1.26
N ASP A 61 3.19 20.04 0.45
CA ASP A 61 3.31 20.84 -0.78
C ASP A 61 2.18 20.50 -1.77
N TYR A 62 1.93 19.21 -1.99
CA TYR A 62 0.87 18.72 -2.86
C TYR A 62 -0.52 19.17 -2.41
N ARG A 63 -0.83 19.03 -1.11
CA ARG A 63 -2.11 19.46 -0.54
C ARG A 63 -2.34 20.96 -0.67
N ARG A 64 -1.31 21.78 -0.44
CA ARG A 64 -1.42 23.23 -0.62
C ARG A 64 -1.69 23.59 -2.08
N ALA A 65 -1.07 22.89 -3.02
CA ALA A 65 -1.31 23.12 -4.43
C ALA A 65 -2.71 22.66 -4.89
N LEU A 66 -3.23 21.55 -4.36
CA LEU A 66 -4.64 21.16 -4.55
C LEU A 66 -5.61 22.22 -4.02
N ALA A 67 -5.37 22.72 -2.80
CA ALA A 67 -6.18 23.77 -2.21
C ALA A 67 -6.17 25.07 -3.05
N ALA A 68 -5.02 25.43 -3.63
CA ALA A 68 -4.89 26.56 -4.55
C ALA A 68 -5.70 26.39 -5.86
N GLN A 69 -6.03 25.14 -6.22
CA GLN A 69 -6.90 24.81 -7.34
C GLN A 69 -8.38 24.66 -6.94
N GLY A 70 -8.73 24.95 -5.68
CA GLY A 70 -10.08 24.79 -5.15
C GLY A 70 -10.46 23.34 -4.80
N ILE A 71 -9.48 22.44 -4.71
CA ILE A 71 -9.69 21.04 -4.35
C ILE A 71 -9.37 20.84 -2.87
N GLU A 72 -10.39 20.63 -2.05
CA GLU A 72 -10.20 20.25 -0.65
C GLU A 72 -9.86 18.77 -0.54
N SER A 73 -8.76 18.47 0.14
CA SER A 73 -8.31 17.09 0.36
C SER A 73 -7.69 16.96 1.74
N ASP A 74 -8.20 15.99 2.52
CA ASP A 74 -7.54 15.58 3.75
C ASP A 74 -6.24 14.81 3.44
N ASN A 75 -5.51 14.41 4.47
CA ASN A 75 -4.23 13.74 4.26
C ASN A 75 -4.37 12.39 3.54
N LEU A 76 -5.42 11.62 3.83
CA LEU A 76 -5.61 10.29 3.25
C LEU A 76 -6.14 10.40 1.81
N GLY A 77 -7.06 11.33 1.55
CA GLY A 77 -7.55 11.66 0.22
C GLY A 77 -6.44 12.19 -0.69
N ALA A 78 -5.50 12.97 -0.16
CA ALA A 78 -4.36 13.47 -0.95
C ALA A 78 -3.42 12.33 -1.35
N ILE A 79 -3.15 11.39 -0.43
CA ILE A 79 -2.36 10.19 -0.71
C ILE A 79 -3.07 9.33 -1.76
N GLN A 80 -4.37 9.05 -1.56
CA GLN A 80 -5.17 8.29 -2.51
C GLN A 80 -5.18 8.92 -3.91
N SER A 81 -5.30 10.25 -3.98
CA SER A 81 -5.26 11.00 -5.24
C SER A 81 -3.93 10.84 -5.98
N LEU A 82 -2.80 10.76 -5.27
CA LEU A 82 -1.47 10.57 -5.87
C LEU A 82 -1.29 9.17 -6.43
N PHE A 83 -1.70 8.13 -5.69
CA PHE A 83 -1.50 6.74 -6.09
C PHE A 83 -2.59 6.23 -7.04
N GLY A 84 -3.78 6.83 -7.03
CA GLY A 84 -4.85 6.56 -7.99
C GLY A 84 -5.57 5.21 -7.81
N LEU A 85 -5.29 4.47 -6.73
CA LEU A 85 -5.98 3.21 -6.41
C LEU A 85 -7.12 3.44 -5.42
N GLU A 86 -8.20 2.68 -5.58
CA GLU A 86 -9.27 2.63 -4.59
C GLU A 86 -8.76 1.99 -3.29
N ALA A 87 -9.03 2.62 -2.16
CA ALA A 87 -8.60 2.14 -0.86
C ALA A 87 -9.55 1.07 -0.31
N ASN A 88 -8.98 0.00 0.24
CA ASN A 88 -9.72 -0.96 1.07
C ASN A 88 -9.66 -0.53 2.54
N HIS A 89 -8.49 -0.05 2.98
CA HIS A 89 -8.22 0.26 4.38
C HIS A 89 -7.42 1.55 4.55
N TYR A 90 -7.55 2.15 5.73
CA TYR A 90 -6.89 3.38 6.13
C TYR A 90 -6.23 3.24 7.49
N LEU A 91 -5.03 3.77 7.62
CA LEU A 91 -4.30 3.90 8.88
C LEU A 91 -3.98 5.36 9.18
N ARG A 92 -4.11 5.78 10.43
CA ARG A 92 -3.71 7.11 10.88
C ARG A 92 -3.22 7.03 12.32
N GLY A 93 -2.07 7.64 12.58
CA GLY A 93 -1.56 7.79 13.94
C GLY A 93 -0.70 9.02 14.11
N ASP A 94 -0.60 9.50 15.34
CA ASP A 94 0.34 10.55 15.73
C ASP A 94 1.75 10.01 16.00
N ALA A 95 2.69 10.91 16.31
CA ALA A 95 4.09 10.55 16.56
C ALA A 95 4.25 9.57 17.74
N GLN A 96 3.39 9.66 18.75
CA GLN A 96 3.44 8.78 19.93
C GLN A 96 2.98 7.38 19.55
N GLN A 97 1.84 7.25 18.87
CA GLN A 97 1.31 5.96 18.42
C GLN A 97 2.31 5.24 17.50
N TRP A 98 2.91 5.95 16.54
CA TRP A 98 3.93 5.38 15.66
C TRP A 98 5.23 5.03 16.39
N SER A 99 5.56 5.73 17.48
CA SER A 99 6.70 5.39 18.33
C SER A 99 6.44 4.13 19.15
N THR A 100 5.22 3.96 19.69
CA THR A 100 4.82 2.72 20.38
C THR A 100 4.87 1.51 19.45
N VAL A 101 4.44 1.66 18.19
CA VAL A 101 4.58 0.59 17.19
C VAL A 101 6.04 0.27 16.91
N ALA A 102 6.89 1.29 16.73
CA ALA A 102 8.32 1.08 16.53
C ALA A 102 8.97 0.37 17.73
N GLU A 103 8.61 0.77 18.96
CA GLU A 103 9.08 0.13 20.18
C GLU A 103 8.70 -1.35 20.23
N GLN A 104 7.45 -1.69 19.95
CA GLN A 104 7.00 -3.09 19.91
C GLN A 104 7.74 -3.92 18.87
N LEU A 105 7.99 -3.36 17.68
CA LEU A 105 8.75 -4.04 16.64
C LEU A 105 10.21 -4.25 17.03
N MET A 106 10.83 -3.27 17.70
CA MET A 106 12.19 -3.37 18.20
C MET A 106 12.30 -4.39 19.34
N LEU A 107 11.33 -4.40 20.27
CA LEU A 107 11.23 -5.40 21.34
C LEU A 107 11.06 -6.81 20.78
N ALA A 108 10.28 -6.99 19.71
CA ALA A 108 10.13 -8.28 19.03
C ALA A 108 11.45 -8.77 18.37
N GLU A 109 12.37 -7.86 18.04
CA GLU A 109 13.74 -8.18 17.62
C GLU A 109 14.73 -8.34 18.77
N GLY A 110 14.31 -8.14 20.02
CA GLY A 110 15.22 -8.12 21.16
C GLY A 110 16.17 -6.90 21.16
N LEU A 111 15.79 -5.82 20.47
CA LEU A 111 16.58 -4.60 20.37
C LEU A 111 15.98 -3.49 21.26
N PRO A 112 16.81 -2.71 21.97
CA PRO A 112 16.34 -1.58 22.74
C PRO A 112 15.87 -0.44 21.83
N TYR A 113 14.71 0.14 22.13
CA TYR A 113 14.23 1.34 21.44
C TYR A 113 14.76 2.60 22.13
N GLN A 114 15.63 3.34 21.45
CA GLN A 114 16.29 4.54 22.00
C GLN A 114 15.59 5.85 21.57
N GLY A 115 14.29 5.81 21.27
CA GLY A 115 13.52 6.97 20.82
C GLY A 115 13.76 7.37 19.35
N VAL A 116 14.64 6.68 18.62
CA VAL A 116 14.87 6.89 17.19
C VAL A 116 14.05 5.89 16.39
N ARG A 117 12.98 6.37 15.73
CA ARG A 117 12.13 5.49 14.91
C ARG A 117 12.87 4.95 13.68
N PRO A 118 12.83 3.64 13.42
CA PRO A 118 13.43 3.03 12.24
C PRO A 118 12.91 3.63 10.92
N SER A 119 13.63 3.37 9.83
CA SER A 119 13.20 3.73 8.48
C SER A 119 11.91 3.00 8.10
N VAL A 120 11.20 3.48 7.08
CA VAL A 120 10.00 2.80 6.59
C VAL A 120 10.29 1.38 6.07
N ASP A 121 11.45 1.18 5.44
CA ASP A 121 11.91 -0.14 5.01
C ASP A 121 12.10 -1.08 6.20
N ALA A 122 12.76 -0.62 7.27
CA ALA A 122 12.91 -1.41 8.49
C ALA A 122 11.56 -1.73 9.13
N ILE A 123 10.68 -0.74 9.29
CA ILE A 123 9.33 -0.95 9.87
C ILE A 123 8.55 -2.00 9.05
N ALA A 124 8.49 -1.86 7.73
CA ALA A 124 7.76 -2.79 6.86
C ALA A 124 8.33 -4.21 6.94
N ARG A 125 9.66 -4.37 6.94
CA ARG A 125 10.31 -5.67 7.09
C ARG A 125 10.02 -6.31 8.45
N LEU A 126 10.10 -5.54 9.52
CA LEU A 126 9.81 -6.03 10.87
C LEU A 126 8.33 -6.41 11.03
N LEU A 127 7.40 -5.62 10.48
CA LEU A 127 5.97 -5.94 10.47
C LEU A 127 5.71 -7.28 9.77
N VAL A 128 6.29 -7.50 8.59
CA VAL A 128 6.14 -8.76 7.85
C VAL A 128 6.79 -9.91 8.62
N LYS A 129 8.02 -9.74 9.09
CA LYS A 129 8.77 -10.78 9.82
C LYS A 129 8.05 -11.22 11.09
N HIS A 130 7.43 -10.28 11.82
CA HIS A 130 6.75 -10.54 13.09
C HIS A 130 5.23 -10.65 12.96
N ALA A 131 4.67 -10.75 11.76
CA ALA A 131 3.22 -10.67 11.55
C ALA A 131 2.42 -11.65 12.44
N GLY A 132 2.91 -12.89 12.62
CA GLY A 132 2.27 -13.89 13.49
C GLY A 132 2.38 -13.59 14.99
N HIS A 133 3.40 -12.86 15.42
CA HIS A 133 3.47 -12.35 16.80
C HIS A 133 2.49 -11.18 16.98
N LEU A 134 2.50 -10.24 16.03
CA LEU A 134 1.69 -9.01 16.06
C LEU A 134 0.18 -9.28 15.92
N SER A 135 -0.21 -10.40 15.31
CA SER A 135 -1.62 -10.80 15.13
C SER A 135 -2.28 -11.27 16.43
N LYS A 136 -1.55 -11.34 17.55
CA LYS A 136 -2.03 -11.79 18.86
C LYS A 136 -2.49 -10.63 19.74
N ASN A 137 -3.49 -10.90 20.59
CA ASN A 137 -4.32 -9.90 21.27
C ASN A 137 -3.58 -8.76 22.01
N SER A 138 -2.41 -8.98 22.61
CA SER A 138 -1.69 -7.93 23.35
C SER A 138 -1.10 -6.85 22.44
N THR A 139 -0.75 -7.18 21.20
CA THR A 139 -0.14 -6.24 20.24
C THR A 139 -1.18 -5.56 19.35
N ILE A 140 -2.36 -6.16 19.24
CA ILE A 140 -3.50 -5.59 18.50
C ILE A 140 -3.92 -4.25 19.08
N GLY A 141 -3.88 -4.03 20.39
CA GLY A 141 -4.32 -2.76 20.98
C GLY A 141 -3.54 -1.55 20.43
N THR A 142 -2.24 -1.73 20.20
CA THR A 142 -1.37 -0.66 19.68
C THR A 142 -1.55 -0.48 18.17
N LEU A 143 -1.52 -1.56 17.38
CA LEU A 143 -1.72 -1.45 15.93
C LEU A 143 -3.16 -1.06 15.58
N GLY A 144 -4.14 -1.59 16.30
CA GLY A 144 -5.56 -1.26 16.23
C GLY A 144 -5.86 0.21 16.51
N SER A 145 -5.07 0.86 17.38
CA SER A 145 -5.19 2.31 17.61
C SER A 145 -4.85 3.16 16.38
N LEU A 146 -4.17 2.58 15.38
CA LEU A 146 -3.88 3.24 14.11
C LEU A 146 -5.05 3.15 13.11
N GLY A 147 -6.15 2.45 13.43
CA GLY A 147 -7.30 2.33 12.52
C GLY A 147 -7.84 3.69 12.09
N GLY A 148 -7.88 3.94 10.79
CA GLY A 148 -8.49 5.11 10.19
C GLY A 148 -9.97 4.87 9.84
N PRO A 149 -10.58 5.76 9.02
CA PRO A 149 -11.92 5.54 8.50
C PRO A 149 -12.03 4.17 7.82
N LYS A 150 -13.11 3.42 8.06
CA LYS A 150 -13.35 2.09 7.46
C LYS A 150 -12.26 1.05 7.77
N THR A 151 -11.55 1.18 8.88
CA THR A 151 -10.55 0.18 9.29
C THR A 151 -10.61 -0.05 10.78
N ASP A 152 -10.86 -1.30 11.16
CA ASP A 152 -10.89 -1.72 12.55
C ASP A 152 -9.70 -2.63 12.90
N SER A 153 -9.66 -3.07 14.15
CA SER A 153 -8.61 -3.97 14.62
C SER A 153 -8.66 -5.36 13.96
N ASN A 154 -9.84 -5.84 13.55
CA ASN A 154 -10.01 -7.13 12.89
C ASN A 154 -9.43 -7.11 11.47
N ASP A 155 -9.55 -5.99 10.76
CA ASP A 155 -8.94 -5.78 9.44
C ASP A 155 -7.41 -5.94 9.55
N ILE A 156 -6.81 -5.26 10.53
CA ILE A 156 -5.36 -5.32 10.78
C ILE A 156 -4.93 -6.75 11.15
N VAL A 157 -5.67 -7.42 12.01
CA VAL A 157 -5.41 -8.82 12.38
C VAL A 157 -5.49 -9.74 11.16
N SER A 158 -6.49 -9.53 10.30
CA SER A 158 -6.68 -10.33 9.10
C SER A 158 -5.52 -10.16 8.13
N ALA A 159 -5.05 -8.92 7.95
CA ALA A 159 -3.85 -8.62 7.16
C ALA A 159 -2.60 -9.29 7.74
N LEU A 160 -2.36 -9.18 9.05
CA LEU A 160 -1.22 -9.82 9.71
C LEU A 160 -1.26 -11.36 9.60
N LYS A 161 -2.44 -11.97 9.76
CA LYS A 161 -2.62 -13.42 9.57
C LYS A 161 -2.40 -13.88 8.12
N LEU A 162 -2.67 -13.02 7.14
CA LEU A 162 -2.33 -13.32 5.74
C LEU A 162 -0.82 -13.33 5.54
N LEU A 163 -0.12 -12.37 6.12
CA LEU A 163 1.34 -12.27 6.05
C LEU A 163 2.03 -13.40 6.83
N GLU A 164 1.50 -13.83 7.97
CA GLU A 164 2.04 -14.95 8.75
C GLU A 164 2.13 -16.26 7.94
N LYS A 165 1.19 -16.50 7.03
CA LYS A 165 1.08 -17.78 6.32
C LYS A 165 2.11 -17.94 5.19
N ARG A 166 2.86 -16.91 4.84
CA ARG A 166 3.70 -16.85 3.63
C ARG A 166 4.93 -15.98 3.87
N VAL A 167 5.98 -16.18 3.07
CA VAL A 167 7.08 -15.20 2.96
C VAL A 167 6.75 -14.33 1.74
N PRO A 168 6.15 -13.15 1.91
CA PRO A 168 5.78 -12.32 0.77
C PRO A 168 7.04 -11.78 0.09
N LEU A 169 6.97 -11.62 -1.23
CA LEU A 169 7.85 -10.68 -1.92
C LEU A 169 7.56 -9.28 -1.38
N LEU A 170 8.49 -8.71 -0.59
CA LEU A 170 8.33 -7.37 -0.02
C LEU A 170 9.20 -6.37 -0.79
N ARG A 171 8.54 -5.38 -1.41
CA ARG A 171 9.20 -4.23 -2.05
C ARG A 171 8.82 -2.96 -1.30
N VAL A 172 9.84 -2.21 -0.84
CA VAL A 172 9.63 -0.95 -0.11
C VAL A 172 10.31 0.18 -0.85
N TYR A 173 9.58 1.27 -1.06
CA TYR A 173 10.03 2.44 -1.80
C TYR A 173 9.89 3.68 -0.93
N ASP A 174 11.01 4.26 -0.55
CA ASP A 174 11.08 5.60 0.02
C ASP A 174 11.07 6.62 -1.13
N MET A 175 9.89 7.17 -1.40
CA MET A 175 9.66 8.08 -2.52
C MET A 175 10.40 9.40 -2.35
N GLY A 176 10.83 9.75 -1.13
CA GLY A 176 11.66 10.93 -0.87
C GLY A 176 13.00 10.91 -1.59
N ARG A 177 13.45 9.74 -2.07
CA ARG A 177 14.68 9.58 -2.86
C ARG A 177 14.50 9.94 -4.33
N PHE A 178 13.27 9.93 -4.83
CA PHE A 178 12.95 10.16 -6.24
C PHE A 178 12.21 11.48 -6.46
N LEU A 179 11.49 11.94 -5.43
CA LEU A 179 10.65 13.13 -5.50
C LEU A 179 11.38 14.35 -4.92
N SER A 180 11.38 15.44 -5.67
CA SER A 180 11.85 16.75 -5.21
C SER A 180 10.71 17.61 -4.66
N LYS A 181 11.02 18.45 -3.68
CA LYS A 181 10.12 19.53 -3.24
C LYS A 181 9.80 20.47 -4.41
N GLY A 182 8.58 21.02 -4.43
CA GLY A 182 8.16 21.96 -5.47
C GLY A 182 7.88 21.36 -6.86
N THR A 183 7.78 20.03 -6.97
CA THR A 183 7.31 19.37 -8.20
C THR A 183 5.87 19.79 -8.49
N GLU A 184 5.57 20.15 -9.74
CA GLU A 184 4.22 20.53 -10.16
C GLU A 184 3.21 19.41 -9.88
N THR A 185 2.07 19.77 -9.29
CA THR A 185 1.01 18.85 -8.83
C THR A 185 0.56 17.86 -9.89
N GLY A 186 0.27 18.34 -11.10
CA GLY A 186 -0.19 17.49 -12.20
C GLY A 186 0.88 16.51 -12.65
N HIS A 187 2.14 16.97 -12.73
CA HIS A 187 3.27 16.11 -13.05
C HIS A 187 3.52 15.05 -11.96
N LEU A 188 3.44 15.45 -10.69
CA LEU A 188 3.61 14.56 -9.55
C LEU A 188 2.56 13.44 -9.55
N GLN A 189 1.28 13.80 -9.70
CA GLN A 189 0.19 12.83 -9.73
C GLN A 189 0.33 11.87 -10.92
N TRP A 190 0.61 12.40 -12.11
CA TRP A 190 0.83 11.58 -13.30
C TRP A 190 2.01 10.61 -13.13
N TRP A 191 3.14 11.10 -12.63
CA TRP A 191 4.35 10.30 -12.45
C TRP A 191 4.14 9.20 -11.41
N ILE A 192 3.55 9.54 -10.25
CA ILE A 192 3.25 8.53 -9.20
C ILE A 192 2.24 7.50 -9.71
N GLY A 193 1.22 7.90 -10.46
CA GLY A 193 0.28 6.97 -11.07
C GLY A 193 0.96 5.99 -12.03
N LYS A 194 1.79 6.48 -12.95
CA LYS A 194 2.55 5.63 -13.88
C LYS A 194 3.55 4.71 -13.17
N TRP A 195 4.22 5.22 -12.15
CA TRP A 195 5.12 4.45 -11.32
C TRP A 195 4.37 3.34 -10.57
N THR A 196 3.21 3.65 -9.99
CA THR A 196 2.35 2.70 -9.25
C THR A 196 1.92 1.55 -10.14
N ASP A 197 1.42 1.86 -11.34
CA ASP A 197 1.06 0.87 -12.35
C ASP A 197 2.23 -0.06 -12.69
N GLN A 198 3.43 0.50 -12.84
CA GLN A 198 4.62 -0.28 -13.17
C GLN A 198 5.02 -1.21 -12.03
N VAL A 199 5.15 -0.71 -10.80
CA VAL A 199 5.64 -1.52 -9.69
C VAL A 199 4.67 -2.64 -9.30
N LEU A 200 3.36 -2.42 -9.45
CA LEU A 200 2.38 -3.48 -9.22
C LEU A 200 2.42 -4.55 -10.31
N ARG A 201 2.56 -4.15 -11.58
CA ARG A 201 2.76 -5.11 -12.68
C ARG A 201 4.02 -5.95 -12.47
N GLU A 202 5.13 -5.34 -12.09
CA GLU A 202 6.38 -6.04 -11.78
C GLU A 202 6.20 -7.03 -10.63
N ALA A 203 5.51 -6.62 -9.56
CA ALA A 203 5.25 -7.50 -8.42
C ALA A 203 4.41 -8.72 -8.81
N VAL A 204 3.39 -8.54 -9.65
CA VAL A 204 2.53 -9.63 -10.17
C VAL A 204 3.32 -10.61 -11.04
N LEU A 205 4.18 -10.10 -11.93
CA LEU A 205 5.04 -10.93 -12.77
C LEU A 205 6.03 -11.76 -11.95
N GLU A 206 6.63 -11.16 -10.92
CA GLU A 206 7.63 -11.84 -10.08
C GLU A 206 7.04 -12.96 -9.22
N ILE A 207 5.79 -12.82 -8.77
CA ILE A 207 5.08 -13.90 -8.06
C ILE A 207 4.46 -14.95 -9.00
N GLY A 208 4.64 -14.80 -10.33
CA GLY A 208 4.21 -15.75 -11.34
C GLY A 208 2.69 -15.88 -11.47
N VAL A 209 1.93 -14.80 -11.26
CA VAL A 209 0.47 -14.79 -11.44
C VAL A 209 0.14 -14.13 -12.79
N ASN A 210 -0.50 -14.89 -13.69
CA ASN A 210 -1.02 -14.44 -14.98
C ASN A 210 -2.55 -14.43 -14.99
#